data_AF-A0A013XU42-F1
#
_entry.id   AF-A0A013XU42-F1
#
_cell.length_a   1.000
_cell.length_b   1.000
_cell.length_c   1.000
_cell.angle_alpha   90.00
_cell.angle_beta   90.00
_cell.angle_gamma   90.00
#
_symmetry.space_group_name_H-M   'P 1'
#
loop_
_entity.id
_entity.type
_entity.pdbx_description
1 polymer ?
#
loop_
_entity_poly.entity_id
_entity_poly.type
_entity_poly.pdbx_seq_one_letter_code
_entity_poly.pdbx_strand_id
1 'polypeptide(L)'
;MSEGSNRFCDPVWRCPLVNPATPGSPAEVATIMAQMCRLPGHSFWPDDISLLTADHVDASQILTSAQVTDTYLLALAVANRGKLATFDRRLTPNGVAGGKDAIHLIGHQ
;
A
#
# COMPACT_ATOMS: atom_id res chain seq x y z
N MET A 1 -21.52 -39.62 2.84
CA MET A 1 -22.15 -39.32 1.54
C MET A 1 -23.31 -38.38 1.85
N SER A 2 -23.05 -37.10 2.09
CA SER A 2 -22.80 -36.03 1.10
C SER A 2 -24.11 -35.38 0.67
N GLU A 3 -24.46 -34.27 1.32
CA GLU A 3 -25.28 -33.23 0.71
C GLU A 3 -24.48 -31.93 0.77
N GLY A 4 -23.79 -31.66 -0.33
CA GLY A 4 -22.99 -30.47 -0.54
C GLY A 4 -23.90 -29.28 -0.85
N SER A 5 -23.87 -28.28 0.02
CA SER A 5 -24.48 -26.98 -0.19
C SER A 5 -23.74 -26.26 -1.32
N ASN A 6 -24.31 -26.33 -2.52
CA ASN A 6 -23.83 -25.66 -3.71
C ASN A 6 -24.22 -24.17 -3.65
N ARG A 7 -23.38 -23.34 -3.02
CA ARG A 7 -23.49 -21.87 -3.05
C ARG A 7 -22.45 -21.29 -4.01
N PHE A 8 -22.71 -21.36 -5.30
CA PHE A 8 -22.01 -20.57 -6.29
C PHE A 8 -22.94 -20.35 -7.48
N CYS A 9 -23.51 -19.14 -7.57
CA CYS A 9 -24.05 -18.44 -8.74
C CYS A 9 -25.23 -17.55 -8.33
N ASP A 10 -24.94 -16.29 -7.99
CA ASP A 10 -25.93 -15.20 -7.98
C ASP A 10 -25.43 -14.16 -9.00
N PRO A 11 -26.25 -13.67 -9.96
CA PRO A 11 -25.78 -12.92 -11.15
C PRO A 11 -25.57 -11.42 -10.91
N VAL A 12 -25.69 -10.96 -9.66
CA VAL A 12 -25.49 -9.57 -9.29
C VAL A 12 -24.23 -9.52 -8.44
N TRP A 13 -23.10 -9.13 -9.04
CA TRP A 13 -21.86 -8.77 -8.33
C TRP A 13 -22.04 -7.52 -7.44
N ARG A 14 -23.00 -7.54 -6.52
CA ARG A 14 -23.06 -6.61 -5.40
C ARG A 14 -22.11 -7.14 -4.36
N CYS A 15 -20.91 -6.56 -4.29
CA CYS A 15 -20.03 -6.70 -3.14
C CYS A 15 -20.81 -6.23 -1.90
N PRO A 16 -21.19 -7.09 -0.95
CA PRO A 16 -21.99 -6.66 0.21
C PRO A 16 -21.13 -6.00 1.30
N LEU A 17 -19.85 -5.80 1.06
CA LEU A 17 -18.90 -5.38 2.07
C LEU A 17 -18.47 -3.94 1.77
N VAL A 18 -19.41 -3.00 1.91
CA VAL A 18 -18.99 -1.64 2.24
C VAL A 18 -18.35 -1.74 3.62
N ASN A 19 -17.05 -1.49 3.69
CA ASN A 19 -16.38 -1.45 5.00
C ASN A 19 -17.02 -0.27 5.77
N PRO A 20 -17.55 -0.46 6.99
CA PRO A 20 -18.16 0.63 7.77
C PRO A 20 -17.19 1.79 8.05
N ALA A 21 -15.89 1.60 7.86
CA ALA A 21 -14.88 2.65 7.92
C ALA A 21 -14.65 3.41 6.61
N THR A 22 -15.41 3.13 5.53
CA THR A 22 -15.20 3.81 4.24
C THR A 22 -15.91 5.17 4.25
N PRO A 23 -15.19 6.30 4.07
CA PRO A 23 -15.77 7.64 4.20
C PRO A 23 -16.69 8.08 3.04
N GLY A 24 -17.12 7.14 2.18
CA GLY A 24 -17.96 7.40 1.02
C GLY A 24 -17.85 6.29 -0.02
N SER A 25 -18.49 6.48 -1.17
CA SER A 25 -18.33 5.64 -2.35
C SER A 25 -16.92 5.78 -2.95
N PRO A 26 -16.40 4.77 -3.66
CA PRO A 26 -15.11 4.89 -4.37
C PRO A 26 -15.05 6.08 -5.33
N ALA A 27 -16.17 6.47 -5.93
CA ALA A 27 -16.25 7.64 -6.81
C ALA A 27 -16.04 8.97 -6.07
N GLU A 28 -16.59 9.10 -4.86
CA GLU A 28 -16.37 10.27 -4.00
C GLU A 28 -14.91 10.35 -3.55
N VAL A 29 -14.32 9.23 -3.13
CA VAL A 29 -12.90 9.15 -2.76
C VAL A 29 -11.98 9.51 -3.94
N ALA A 30 -12.29 9.05 -5.15
CA ALA A 30 -11.52 9.39 -6.34
C ALA A 30 -11.53 10.91 -6.63
N THR A 31 -12.65 11.58 -6.37
CA THR A 31 -12.77 13.03 -6.52
C THR A 31 -11.88 13.77 -5.52
N ILE A 32 -11.86 13.32 -4.26
CA ILE A 32 -10.99 13.87 -3.21
C ILE A 32 -9.51 13.65 -3.58
N MET A 33 -9.15 12.43 -4.01
CA MET A 33 -7.78 12.12 -4.45
C MET A 33 -7.34 13.04 -5.59
N ALA A 34 -8.19 13.27 -6.58
CA ALA A 34 -7.89 14.16 -7.70
C ALA A 34 -7.62 15.61 -7.25
N GLN A 35 -8.29 16.08 -6.20
CA GLN A 35 -8.02 17.39 -5.60
C GLN A 35 -6.67 17.41 -4.86
N MET A 36 -6.36 16.36 -4.10
CA MET A 36 -5.08 16.23 -3.39
C MET A 36 -3.90 16.22 -4.37
N CYS A 37 -4.02 15.50 -5.49
CA CYS A 37 -2.98 15.45 -6.52
C CYS A 37 -2.72 16.80 -7.23
N ARG A 38 -3.63 17.78 -7.09
CA ARG A 38 -3.49 19.13 -7.67
C ARG A 38 -2.84 20.13 -6.69
N LEU A 39 -2.61 19.75 -5.44
CA LEU A 39 -1.99 20.63 -4.46
C LEU A 39 -0.53 20.95 -4.86
N PRO A 40 -0.07 22.20 -4.69
CA PRO A 40 1.33 22.54 -4.90
C PRO A 40 2.25 21.66 -4.05
N GLY A 41 3.27 21.08 -4.67
CA GLY A 41 4.20 20.16 -4.02
C GLY A 41 3.86 18.68 -4.15
N HIS A 42 2.68 18.33 -4.70
CA HIS A 42 2.42 16.95 -5.10
C HIS A 42 3.18 16.61 -6.39
N SER A 43 3.99 15.55 -6.34
CA SER A 43 4.62 14.95 -7.51
C SER A 43 4.35 13.46 -7.48
N PHE A 44 3.94 12.91 -8.61
CA PHE A 44 3.81 11.46 -8.76
C PHE A 44 5.18 10.83 -9.00
N TRP A 45 5.47 9.71 -8.33
CA TRP A 45 6.63 8.88 -8.59
C TRP A 45 6.17 7.63 -9.34
N PRO A 46 6.70 7.36 -10.54
CA PRO A 46 6.36 6.15 -11.27
C PRO A 46 6.93 4.90 -10.60
N ASP A 47 6.52 3.75 -11.14
CA ASP A 47 7.17 2.48 -10.85
C ASP A 47 8.54 2.41 -11.54
N ASP A 48 9.55 2.94 -10.85
CA ASP A 48 10.91 3.13 -11.39
C ASP A 48 11.96 2.22 -10.72
N ILE A 49 11.55 1.30 -9.85
CA ILE A 49 12.46 0.37 -9.17
C ILE A 49 12.00 -1.07 -9.30
N SER A 50 12.94 -2.01 -9.22
CA SER A 50 12.64 -3.44 -9.14
C SER A 50 13.14 -3.99 -7.82
N LEU A 51 12.27 -4.66 -7.07
CA LEU A 51 12.64 -5.32 -5.81
C LEU A 51 13.73 -6.38 -5.96
N LEU A 52 13.90 -6.93 -7.17
CA LEU A 52 14.83 -8.02 -7.45
C LEU A 52 16.23 -7.52 -7.82
N THR A 53 16.35 -6.27 -8.28
CA THR A 53 17.61 -5.72 -8.80
C THR A 53 18.03 -4.43 -8.11
N ALA A 54 17.21 -3.90 -7.20
CA ALA A 54 17.56 -2.71 -6.43
C ALA A 54 18.63 -3.05 -5.40
N ASP A 55 19.80 -2.41 -5.51
CA ASP A 55 20.94 -2.63 -4.61
C ASP A 55 20.65 -2.33 -3.14
N HIS A 56 19.62 -1.51 -2.86
CA HIS A 56 19.20 -1.15 -1.51
C HIS A 56 18.07 -2.03 -0.95
N VAL A 57 17.67 -3.09 -1.66
CA VAL A 57 16.61 -4.01 -1.22
C VAL A 57 17.18 -5.38 -0.91
N ASP A 58 16.90 -5.88 0.30
CA ASP A 58 17.18 -7.26 0.68
C ASP A 58 15.90 -8.10 0.62
N ALA A 59 15.72 -8.81 -0.50
CA ALA A 59 14.55 -9.66 -0.72
C ALA A 59 14.42 -10.80 0.30
N SER A 60 15.51 -11.20 0.98
CA SER A 60 15.45 -12.25 2.02
C SER A 60 14.67 -11.81 3.26
N GLN A 61 14.52 -10.49 3.46
CA GLN A 61 13.75 -9.92 4.56
C GLN A 61 12.25 -9.80 4.26
N ILE A 62 11.81 -10.11 3.03
CA ILE A 62 10.40 -10.15 2.64
C ILE A 62 9.85 -11.54 2.97
N LEU A 63 9.36 -11.70 4.20
CA LEU A 63 8.96 -13.01 4.73
C LEU A 63 7.54 -13.43 4.32
N THR A 64 6.70 -12.47 3.96
CA THR A 64 5.30 -12.70 3.62
C THR A 64 4.89 -11.87 2.41
N SER A 65 3.90 -12.36 1.66
CA SER A 65 3.33 -11.64 0.52
C SER A 65 2.74 -10.27 0.93
N ALA A 66 2.27 -10.15 2.16
CA ALA A 66 1.77 -8.89 2.71
C ALA A 66 2.84 -7.78 2.79
N GLN A 67 4.12 -8.15 2.93
CA GLN A 67 5.22 -7.18 3.06
C GLN A 67 5.76 -6.67 1.72
N VAL A 68 5.38 -7.28 0.60
CA VAL A 68 5.93 -6.94 -0.73
C VAL A 68 5.63 -5.48 -1.06
N THR A 69 4.37 -5.06 -0.94
CA THR A 69 3.95 -3.68 -1.25
C THR A 69 4.62 -2.67 -0.34
N ASP A 70 4.65 -2.94 0.96
CA ASP A 70 5.26 -2.03 1.95
C ASP A 70 6.76 -1.85 1.71
N THR A 71 7.47 -2.95 1.43
CA THR A 71 8.90 -2.95 1.12
C THR A 71 9.16 -2.17 -0.16
N TYR A 72 8.33 -2.37 -1.18
CA TYR A 72 8.42 -1.63 -2.44
C TYR A 72 8.24 -0.12 -2.24
N LEU A 73 7.19 0.30 -1.53
CA LEU A 73 6.92 1.71 -1.29
C LEU A 73 8.03 2.38 -0.48
N LEU A 74 8.60 1.67 0.49
CA LEU A 74 9.73 2.16 1.27
C LEU A 74 11.01 2.27 0.42
N ALA A 75 11.29 1.27 -0.41
CA ALA A 75 12.41 1.27 -1.33
C ALA A 75 12.29 2.40 -2.36
N LEU A 76 11.08 2.69 -2.86
CA LEU A 76 10.81 3.78 -3.79
C LEU A 76 11.05 5.14 -3.13
N ALA A 77 10.66 5.29 -1.86
CA ALA A 77 10.93 6.49 -1.09
C ALA A 77 12.44 6.73 -0.90
N VAL A 78 13.21 5.68 -0.58
CA VAL A 78 14.68 5.77 -0.47
C VAL A 78 15.31 6.17 -1.80
N ALA A 79 14.90 5.56 -2.92
CA ALA A 79 15.42 5.87 -4.25
C ALA A 79 15.18 7.34 -4.64
N ASN A 80 14.02 7.89 -4.27
CA ASN A 80 13.67 9.29 -4.49
C ASN A 80 14.17 10.24 -3.39
N ARG A 81 14.98 9.76 -2.44
CA ARG A 81 15.50 10.53 -1.28
C ARG A 81 14.40 11.20 -0.45
N GLY A 82 13.24 10.56 -0.38
CA GLY A 82 12.07 11.00 0.37
C GLY A 82 11.80 10.13 1.60
N LYS A 83 10.58 10.27 2.13
CA LYS A 83 10.08 9.44 3.22
C LYS A 83 8.70 8.89 2.89
N LEU A 84 8.46 7.63 3.23
CA LEU A 84 7.16 7.00 3.20
C LEU A 84 6.36 7.46 4.42
N ALA A 85 5.36 8.30 4.18
CA ALA A 85 4.41 8.69 5.21
C ALA A 85 3.32 7.62 5.35
N THR A 86 3.18 6.99 6.52
CA THR A 86 2.27 5.86 6.72
C THR A 86 1.57 5.93 8.07
N PHE A 87 0.38 5.34 8.18
CA PHE A 87 -0.31 5.10 9.46
C PHE A 87 -0.06 3.68 9.98
N ASP A 88 0.55 2.81 9.17
CA ASP A 88 0.77 1.42 9.53
C ASP A 88 2.01 1.29 10.43
N ARG A 89 1.77 0.87 11.67
CA ARG A 89 2.81 0.62 12.69
C ARG A 89 3.52 -0.73 12.51
N ARG A 90 2.98 -1.60 11.67
CA ARG A 90 3.50 -2.95 11.40
C ARG A 90 4.53 -2.95 10.29
N LEU A 91 4.67 -1.84 9.56
CA LEU A 91 5.63 -1.70 8.47
C LEU A 91 7.06 -1.78 9.04
N THR A 92 7.83 -2.76 8.55
CA THR A 92 9.20 -3.02 9.01
C THR A 92 10.23 -2.49 8.02
N PRO A 93 11.24 -1.70 8.45
CA PRO A 93 12.26 -1.15 7.55
C PRO A 93 13.37 -2.13 7.14
N ASN A 94 13.38 -3.35 7.67
CA ASN A 94 14.57 -4.23 7.62
C ASN A 94 14.99 -4.64 6.21
N GLY A 95 14.05 -4.76 5.26
CA GLY A 95 14.35 -5.16 3.88
C GLY A 95 14.85 -4.02 2.99
N VAL A 96 15.05 -2.81 3.52
CA VAL A 96 15.47 -1.65 2.74
C VAL A 96 16.61 -0.92 3.44
N ALA A 97 17.77 -0.81 2.79
CA ALA A 97 18.88 -0.01 3.29
C ALA A 97 18.47 1.47 3.37
N GLY A 98 18.69 2.11 4.52
CA GLY A 98 18.20 3.46 4.79
C GLY A 98 16.69 3.54 5.12
N GLY A 99 15.98 2.41 5.14
CA GLY A 99 14.54 2.35 5.36
C GLY A 99 14.09 2.96 6.70
N LYS A 100 14.89 2.83 7.76
CA LYS A 100 14.57 3.40 9.09
C LYS A 100 14.42 4.92 9.05
N ASP A 101 15.27 5.61 8.31
CA ASP A 101 15.26 7.06 8.21
C ASP A 101 14.22 7.56 7.19
N ALA A 102 13.80 6.67 6.30
CA ALA A 102 12.84 6.89 5.23
C ALA A 102 11.38 6.58 5.63
N ILE A 103 11.08 6.24 6.89
CA ILE A 103 9.70 6.10 7.37
C ILE A 103 9.28 7.36 8.14
N HIS A 104 8.07 7.83 7.88
CA HIS A 104 7.39 8.84 8.68
C HIS A 104 6.02 8.32 9.13
N LEU A 105 5.92 7.90 10.39
CA LEU A 105 4.66 7.42 10.94
C LEU A 105 3.74 8.60 11.29
N ILE A 106 2.58 8.69 10.65
CA ILE A 106 1.55 9.70 10.92
C ILE A 106 0.62 9.17 12.02
N GLY A 107 0.37 9.99 13.04
CA GLY A 107 -0.57 9.68 14.13
C GLY A 107 -0.23 10.40 15.43
N HIS A 108 -1.12 10.28 16.43
CA HIS A 108 -0.91 10.88 17.75
C HIS A 108 0.15 10.07 18.51
N GLN A 109 1.22 10.75 18.94
CA GLN A 109 2.17 10.22 19.93
C GLN A 109 1.57 10.24 21.33
#